data_AF-A0A1S1SVH4-F1
#
_entry.id   AF-A0A1S1SVH4-F1
#
_cell.length_a   1.000
_cell.length_b   1.000
_cell.length_c   1.000
_cell.angle_alpha   90.00
_cell.angle_beta   90.00
_cell.angle_gamma   90.00
#
_symmetry.space_group_name_H-M   'P 1'
#
loop_
_entity.id
_entity.type
_entity.pdbx_description
1 polymer ?
#
loop_
_entity_poly.entity_id
_entity_poly.type
_entity_poly.pdbx_seq_one_letter_code
_entity_poly.pdbx_strand_id
1 'polypeptide(L)' 'MTTTPRILGAFGILLILVLIAGWFWKQAGDEVRLSIERQNSEAVDASDRARRDFDACPDGLWNYATGKCRWSAPRSRY' A
#
# COMPACT_ATOMS: atom_id res chain seq x y z
N MET A 1 -27.18 27.56 42.17
CA MET A 1 -27.64 26.27 41.60
C MET A 1 -27.57 26.34 40.08
N THR A 2 -26.42 26.11 39.45
CA THR A 2 -26.29 26.16 37.96
C THR A 2 -25.24 25.19 37.40
N THR A 3 -24.70 24.29 38.20
CA THR A 3 -23.52 23.50 37.82
C THR A 3 -23.85 22.24 37.04
N THR A 4 -25.00 21.60 37.27
CA THR A 4 -25.36 20.31 36.67
C THR A 4 -25.44 20.30 35.14
N PRO A 5 -26.15 21.23 34.46
CA PRO A 5 -26.30 21.17 33.00
C PRO A 5 -25.02 21.57 32.25
N ARG A 6 -24.19 22.46 32.82
CA ARG A 6 -22.92 22.87 32.23
C ARG A 6 -21.86 21.77 32.30
N ILE A 7 -21.82 21.05 33.43
CA ILE A 7 -20.93 19.90 33.60
C ILE A 7 -21.34 18.78 32.65
N LEU A 8 -22.64 18.47 32.54
CA LEU A 8 -23.14 17.48 31.58
C LEU A 8 -22.81 17.86 30.12
N GLY A 9 -22.95 19.13 29.75
CA GLY A 9 -22.55 19.62 28.43
C GLY A 9 -21.05 19.45 28.17
N ALA A 10 -20.20 19.78 29.15
CA ALA A 10 -18.76 19.61 29.03
C ALA A 10 -18.35 18.14 28.85
N PHE A 11 -18.96 17.22 29.60
CA PHE A 11 -18.74 15.78 29.43
C PHE A 11 -19.20 15.27 28.06
N GLY A 12 -20.34 15.76 27.57
CA GLY A 12 -20.83 15.43 26.24
C GLY A 12 -19.85 15.84 25.13
N ILE A 13 -19.31 17.05 25.21
CA ILE A 13 -18.30 17.54 24.26
C ILE A 13 -17.03 16.68 24.34
N LEU A 14 -16.57 16.37 25.55
CA LEU A 14 -15.36 15.59 25.76
C LEU A 14 -15.49 14.17 25.19
N LEU A 15 -16.65 13.53 25.39
CA LEU A 15 -16.97 12.23 24.79
C LEU A 15 -16.95 12.28 23.27
N ILE A 16 -17.54 13.31 22.66
CA ILE A 16 -17.54 13.48 21.20
C ILE A 16 -16.12 13.61 20.67
N LEU A 17 -15.28 14.42 21.31
CA LEU A 17 -13.88 14.60 20.90
C LEU A 17 -13.08 13.30 20.98
N VAL A 18 -13.28 12.50 22.04
CA VAL A 18 -12.63 11.20 22.20
C VAL A 18 -13.08 10.22 21.11
N LEU A 19 -14.37 10.18 20.79
CA LEU A 19 -14.90 9.32 19.72
C LEU A 19 -14.34 9.70 18.35
N ILE A 20 -14.29 11.00 18.04
CA ILE A 20 -13.73 11.51 16.78
C ILE A 20 -12.24 11.18 16.68
N ALA A 21 -11.47 11.42 17.75
CA ALA A 21 -10.05 11.10 17.79
C ALA A 21 -9.78 9.60 17.59
N GLY A 22 -10.55 8.74 18.26
CA GLY A 22 -10.45 7.29 18.08
C GLY A 22 -10.79 6.83 16.67
N TRP A 23 -11.78 7.44 16.03
CA TRP A 23 -12.16 7.15 14.66
C TRP A 23 -11.05 7.53 13.67
N PHE A 24 -10.46 8.72 13.80
CA PHE A 24 -9.32 9.13 12.98
C PHE A 24 -8.10 8.24 13.17
N TRP A 25 -7.79 7.85 14.41
CA TRP A 25 -6.68 6.92 14.69
C TRP A 25 -6.89 5.57 14.02
N LYS A 26 -8.13 5.06 14.04
CA LYS A 26 -8.46 3.81 13.37
C LYS A 26 -8.34 3.94 11.85
N GLN A 27 -8.86 5.01 11.26
CA GLN A 27 -8.76 5.24 9.81
C GLN A 27 -7.30 5.39 9.36
N ALA A 28 -6.49 6.17 10.06
CA ALA A 28 -5.08 6.36 9.73
C ALA A 28 -4.29 5.04 9.84
N GLY A 29 -4.57 4.20 10.84
CA GLY A 29 -3.95 2.89 10.97
C GLY A 29 -4.36 1.92 9.86
N ASP A 30 -5.63 1.95 9.46
CA ASP A 30 -6.17 1.09 8.40
C ASP A 30 -5.63 1.53 7.01
N GLU A 31 -5.48 2.84 6.75
CA GLU A 31 -4.89 3.37 5.49
C GLU A 31 -3.38 3.10 5.35
N VAL A 32 -2.62 3.21 6.44
CA VAL A 32 -1.18 2.86 6.44
C VAL A 32 -0.99 1.35 6.23
N ARG A 33 -1.84 0.50 6.83
CA ARG A 33 -1.78 -0.95 6.59
C ARG A 33 -2.17 -1.32 5.16
N LEU A 34 -3.19 -0.69 4.59
CA LEU A 34 -3.63 -0.93 3.21
C LEU A 34 -2.58 -0.50 2.16
N SER A 35 -1.83 0.58 2.41
CA SER A 35 -0.76 1.01 1.49
C SER A 35 0.48 0.10 1.54
N ILE A 36 0.81 -0.48 2.69
CA ILE A 36 1.91 -1.45 2.82
C ILE A 36 1.55 -2.79 2.16
N GLU A 37 0.29 -3.25 2.28
CA GLU A 37 -0.18 -4.47 1.61
C GLU A 37 -0.13 -4.34 0.07
N ARG A 38 -0.43 -3.15 -0.45
CA ARG A 38 -0.38 -2.87 -1.89
C ARG A 38 1.05 -2.76 -2.42
N GLN A 39 1.93 -2.10 -1.69
CA GLN A 39 3.34 -1.98 -2.08
C GLN A 39 4.07 -3.33 -2.01
N ASN A 40 3.77 -4.17 -1.01
CA ASN A 40 4.42 -5.47 -0.90
C ASN A 40 3.94 -6.44 -2.00
N SER A 41 2.67 -6.35 -2.39
CA SER A 41 2.14 -7.13 -3.52
C SER A 41 2.84 -6.77 -4.83
N GLU A 42 3.17 -5.49 -5.03
CA GLU A 42 3.90 -5.02 -6.21
C GLU A 42 5.39 -5.39 -6.17
N ALA A 43 6.03 -5.37 -4.99
CA ALA A 43 7.43 -5.75 -4.83
C ALA A 43 7.65 -7.25 -5.10
N VAL A 44 6.77 -8.11 -4.56
CA VAL A 44 6.81 -9.56 -4.81
C VAL A 44 6.58 -9.84 -6.30
N ASP A 45 5.56 -9.24 -6.92
CA ASP A 45 5.28 -9.45 -8.34
C ASP A 45 6.40 -8.91 -9.26
N ALA A 46 7.02 -7.78 -8.90
CA ALA A 46 8.17 -7.26 -9.63
C ALA A 46 9.38 -8.23 -9.57
N SER A 47 9.66 -8.79 -8.40
CA SER A 47 10.76 -9.74 -8.22
C SER A 47 10.52 -11.06 -8.96
N ASP A 48 9.30 -11.59 -8.91
CA ASP A 48 8.93 -12.82 -9.61
C ASP A 48 8.91 -12.61 -11.12
N ARG A 49 8.48 -11.43 -11.61
CA ARG A 49 8.57 -11.07 -13.02
C ARG A 49 10.01 -11.02 -13.50
N ALA A 50 10.92 -10.36 -12.76
CA ALA A 50 12.33 -10.28 -13.13
C ALA A 50 13.00 -11.66 -13.19
N ARG A 51 12.66 -12.57 -12.27
CA ARG A 51 13.17 -13.95 -12.28
C ARG A 51 12.62 -14.75 -13.46
N ARG A 52 11.31 -14.65 -13.73
CA ARG A 52 10.69 -15.26 -14.91
C ARG A 52 11.31 -14.78 -16.22
N ASP A 53 11.60 -13.49 -16.33
CA ASP A 53 12.24 -12.91 -17.52
C ASP A 53 13.67 -13.43 -17.72
N PHE A 54 14.40 -13.68 -16.62
CA PHE A 54 15.73 -14.30 -16.66
C PHE A 54 15.65 -15.78 -17.08
N ASP A 55 14.80 -16.57 -16.41
CA ASP A 55 14.64 -18.01 -16.67
C ASP A 55 14.11 -18.29 -18.09
N ALA A 56 13.30 -17.38 -18.65
CA ALA A 56 12.78 -17.49 -20.01
C ALA A 56 13.77 -17.02 -21.09
N CYS A 57 14.87 -16.33 -20.72
CA CYS A 57 15.84 -15.81 -21.67
C CYS A 57 16.82 -16.92 -22.08
N PRO A 58 17.00 -17.18 -23.39
CA PRO A 58 18.01 -18.13 -23.84
C PRO A 58 19.43 -17.72 -23.43
N ASP A 59 20.28 -18.72 -23.21
CA ASP A 59 21.66 -18.53 -22.77
C ASP A 59 22.42 -17.50 -23.62
N GLY A 60 23.12 -16.59 -22.94
CA GLY A 60 23.95 -15.55 -23.58
C GLY A 60 23.21 -14.32 -24.12
N LEU A 61 21.87 -14.28 -24.04
CA LEU A 61 21.08 -13.12 -24.49
C LEU A 61 20.65 -12.17 -23.36
N TRP A 62 20.89 -12.54 -22.10
CA TRP A 62 20.54 -11.70 -20.96
C TRP A 62 21.49 -10.50 -20.82
N ASN A 63 20.91 -9.30 -20.67
CA ASN A 63 21.68 -8.09 -20.39
C ASN A 63 21.59 -7.72 -18.90
N TYR A 64 22.66 -7.99 -18.16
CA TYR A 64 22.78 -7.68 -16.73
C TYR A 64 22.74 -6.18 -16.41
N ALA A 65 23.16 -5.31 -17.32
CA ALA A 65 23.14 -3.86 -17.10
C ALA A 65 21.71 -3.28 -17.15
N THR A 66 20.82 -3.92 -17.92
CA THR A 66 19.45 -3.42 -18.11
C THR A 66 18.38 -4.32 -17.50
N GLY A 67 18.75 -5.51 -17.01
CA GLY A 67 17.80 -6.52 -16.52
C GLY A 67 16.79 -6.95 -17.59
N LYS A 68 17.23 -7.01 -18.86
CA LYS A 68 16.36 -7.36 -19.99
C LYS A 68 17.02 -8.40 -20.87
N CYS A 69 16.21 -9.31 -21.40
CA CYS A 69 16.65 -10.19 -22.48
C CYS A 69 16.81 -9.37 -23.77
N ARG A 70 17.90 -9.55 -24.50
CA ARG A 70 18.19 -8.85 -25.77
C ARG A 70 17.32 -9.33 -26.96
N TRP A 71 16.32 -10.18 -26.72
CA TRP A 71 15.38 -10.59 -27.76
C TRP A 71 14.66 -9.38 -28.35
N SER A 72 14.90 -9.10 -29.63
CA SER A 72 14.02 -8.26 -30.43
C SER A 72 12.65 -8.94 -30.44
N ALA A 73 11.64 -8.36 -29.78
CA ALA A 73 10.31 -8.94 -29.64
C ALA A 73 9.80 -9.55 -30.96
N PRO A 74 9.22 -10.77 -30.97
CA PRO A 74 8.31 -11.09 -32.06
C PRO A 74 7.20 -10.03 -32.00
N ARG A 75 7.06 -9.27 -33.09
CA ARG A 75 5.95 -8.33 -33.30
C ARG A 75 4.67 -8.96 -32.74
N SER A 76 3.99 -8.23 -31.87
CA SER A 76 2.56 -8.41 -31.62
C SER A 76 1.89 -8.70 -32.98
N ARG A 77 1.43 -9.93 -33.17
CA ARG A 77 0.38 -10.22 -34.13
C ARG A 77 -0.92 -10.00 -33.37
N TYR A 78 -1.67 -9.01 -33.83
CA TYR A 78 -3.12 -9.01 -33.74
C TYR A 78 -3.68 -10.36 -34.17
#